data_AF-A0A2H5V5N3-F1
#
_entry.id   AF-A0A2H5V5N3-F1
#
_cell.length_a   1.000
_cell.length_b   1.000
_cell.length_c   1.000
_cell.angle_alpha   90.00
_cell.angle_beta   90.00
_cell.angle_gamma   90.00
#
_symmetry.space_group_name_H-M   'P 1'
#
loop_
_entity.id
_entity.type
_entity.pdbx_description
1 polymer ?
#
loop_
_entity_poly.entity_id
_entity_poly.type
_entity_poly.pdbx_seq_one_letter_code
_entity_poly.pdbx_strand_id
1 'polypeptide(L)'
;MWRMLLQEDVGLVNAALSLLNIGKIRWFTDPWTARLGLIMIDIWQWTPFMFLALLAAISAIPAEPQEAALIDGATRWGVIRHVVLPLISPVIITIVLIRCIDAFKLFDYVYGVTGGGPGTTTESASYYIYLLGRVYFDLGYASSASYILLIIMLGLSTIILWRLRRTW
;
A
#
# COMPACT_ATOMS: atom_id res chain seq x y z
N MET A 1 15.99 5.19 -7.74
CA MET A 1 16.00 3.99 -8.61
C MET A 1 14.73 3.90 -9.44
N TRP A 2 13.53 3.80 -8.85
CA TRP A 2 12.26 3.68 -9.59
C TRP A 2 12.03 4.73 -10.68
N ARG A 3 12.38 5.99 -10.42
CA ARG A 3 12.30 7.07 -11.41
C ARG A 3 13.10 6.77 -12.70
N MET A 4 14.26 6.12 -12.57
CA MET A 4 15.09 5.72 -13.71
C MET A 4 14.49 4.49 -14.42
N LEU A 5 13.96 3.53 -13.66
CA LEU A 5 13.32 2.33 -14.24
C LEU A 5 12.07 2.67 -15.07
N LEU A 6 11.31 3.67 -14.63
CA LEU A 6 10.07 4.13 -15.28
C LEU A 6 10.29 5.24 -16.32
N GLN A 7 11.55 5.63 -16.62
CA GLN A 7 11.79 6.63 -17.67
C GLN A 7 11.13 6.23 -19.00
N GLU A 8 10.44 7.17 -19.62
CA GLU A 8 9.57 6.86 -20.77
C GLU A 8 10.35 6.38 -21.99
N ASP A 9 11.56 6.93 -22.20
CA ASP A 9 12.37 6.64 -23.39
C ASP A 9 13.39 5.51 -23.22
N VAL A 10 14.05 5.47 -22.06
CA VAL A 10 15.20 4.58 -21.80
C VAL A 10 14.99 3.67 -20.58
N GLY A 11 13.83 3.74 -19.94
CA GLY A 11 13.53 2.97 -18.73
C GLY A 11 13.41 1.47 -19.01
N LEU A 12 13.97 0.66 -18.11
CA LEU A 12 13.91 -0.80 -18.15
C LEU A 12 12.47 -1.34 -18.23
N VAL A 13 11.50 -0.66 -17.60
CA VAL A 13 10.10 -1.09 -17.62
C VAL A 13 9.51 -0.97 -19.04
N ASN A 14 9.72 0.16 -19.71
CA ASN A 14 9.25 0.32 -21.08
C ASN A 14 10.02 -0.55 -22.09
N ALA A 15 11.31 -0.82 -21.83
CA ALA A 15 12.07 -1.79 -22.61
C ALA A 15 11.53 -3.22 -22.46
N ALA A 16 11.10 -3.62 -21.27
CA ALA A 16 10.46 -4.92 -21.06
C ALA A 16 9.07 -5.00 -21.72
N LEU A 17 8.28 -3.91 -21.67
CA LEU A 17 6.98 -3.84 -22.33
C LEU A 17 7.10 -3.92 -23.85
N SER A 18 8.10 -3.29 -24.45
CA SER A 18 8.32 -3.36 -25.89
C SER A 18 8.69 -4.77 -26.37
N LEU A 19 9.40 -5.57 -25.55
CA LEU A 19 9.63 -7.00 -25.83
C LEU A 19 8.33 -7.81 -25.87
N LEU A 20 7.32 -7.40 -25.11
CA LEU A 20 5.98 -7.99 -25.10
C LEU A 20 5.07 -7.37 -26.16
N ASN A 21 5.60 -6.53 -27.05
CA ASN A 21 4.86 -5.79 -28.08
C ASN A 21 3.79 -4.85 -27.50
N ILE A 22 3.93 -4.48 -26.22
CA ILE A 22 3.13 -3.47 -25.54
C ILE A 22 3.85 -2.13 -25.77
N GLY A 23 3.15 -1.15 -26.35
CA GLY A 23 3.73 0.16 -26.66
C GLY A 23 4.30 0.89 -25.44
N LYS A 24 5.06 1.96 -25.67
CA LYS A 24 5.66 2.76 -24.59
C LYS A 24 4.57 3.41 -23.73
N ILE A 25 4.64 3.19 -22.41
CA ILE A 25 3.73 3.81 -21.45
C ILE A 25 4.36 5.11 -20.92
N ARG A 26 3.54 6.16 -20.83
CA ARG A 26 3.97 7.49 -20.40
C ARG A 26 3.83 7.66 -18.89
N TRP A 27 4.73 7.04 -18.13
CA TRP A 27 4.66 6.96 -16.66
C TRP A 27 4.69 8.30 -15.92
N PHE A 28 5.18 9.38 -16.54
CA PHE A 28 5.27 10.70 -15.89
C PHE A 28 4.39 11.74 -16.55
N THR A 29 4.02 11.54 -17.81
CA THR A 29 3.27 12.53 -18.59
C THR A 29 1.76 12.31 -18.50
N ASP A 30 1.29 11.06 -18.43
CA ASP A 30 -0.14 10.77 -18.33
C ASP A 30 -0.59 10.61 -16.87
N PRO A 31 -1.67 11.31 -16.43
CA PRO A 31 -2.14 11.26 -15.04
C PRO A 31 -2.54 9.88 -14.54
N TRP A 32 -3.10 9.04 -15.41
CA TRP A 32 -3.58 7.72 -15.02
C TRP A 32 -2.42 6.76 -14.81
N THR A 33 -1.49 6.74 -15.77
CA THR A 33 -0.29 5.89 -15.70
C THR A 33 0.67 6.33 -14.61
N ALA A 34 0.75 7.63 -14.29
CA ALA A 34 1.54 8.11 -13.16
C ALA A 34 1.02 7.59 -11.81
N ARG A 35 -0.29 7.63 -11.59
CA ARG A 35 -0.91 7.03 -10.39
C ARG A 35 -0.68 5.52 -10.33
N LEU A 36 -0.88 4.81 -11.45
CA LEU A 36 -0.61 3.38 -11.52
C LEU A 36 0.86 3.06 -11.23
N GLY A 37 1.79 3.86 -11.74
CA GLY A 37 3.22 3.71 -11.47
C GLY A 37 3.52 3.77 -9.97
N LEU A 38 2.96 4.76 -9.27
CA LEU A 38 3.11 4.86 -7.81
C LEU A 38 2.49 3.67 -7.07
N ILE A 39 1.29 3.23 -7.47
CA ILE A 39 0.62 2.06 -6.88
C ILE A 39 1.48 0.80 -7.08
N MET A 40 2.08 0.60 -8.25
CA MET A 40 2.93 -0.56 -8.51
C MET A 40 4.19 -0.53 -7.65
N ILE A 41 4.82 0.63 -7.49
CA ILE A 41 6.00 0.79 -6.63
C ILE A 41 5.64 0.47 -5.19
N ASP A 42 4.52 1.02 -4.70
CA ASP A 42 4.04 0.78 -3.34
C ASP A 42 3.79 -0.72 -3.11
N ILE A 43 3.01 -1.36 -3.98
CA ILE A 43 2.75 -2.81 -3.91
C ILE A 43 4.06 -3.59 -3.91
N TRP A 44 4.99 -3.28 -4.82
CA TRP A 44 6.26 -4.01 -4.91
C TRP A 44 7.10 -3.88 -3.64
N GLN A 45 7.27 -2.66 -3.10
CA GLN A 45 8.12 -2.42 -1.93
C GLN A 45 7.60 -3.15 -0.70
N TRP A 46 6.28 -3.23 -0.60
CA TRP A 46 5.62 -3.69 0.59
C TRP A 46 5.17 -5.15 0.54
N THR A 47 5.10 -5.78 -0.63
CA THR A 47 4.74 -7.20 -0.76
C THR A 47 5.61 -8.11 0.11
N PRO A 48 6.94 -7.96 0.20
CA PRO A 48 7.79 -8.83 1.02
C PRO A 48 7.39 -8.83 2.49
N PHE A 49 7.10 -7.66 3.06
CA PHE A 49 6.63 -7.54 4.45
C PHE A 49 5.29 -8.25 4.65
N MET A 50 4.32 -8.03 3.75
CA MET A 50 3.00 -8.67 3.86
C MET A 50 3.13 -10.18 3.79
N PHE A 51 3.95 -10.67 2.86
CA PHE A 51 4.18 -12.08 2.67
C PHE A 51 4.74 -12.73 3.94
N LEU A 52 5.80 -12.15 4.52
CA LEU A 52 6.41 -12.67 5.74
C LEU A 52 5.47 -12.60 6.94
N ALA A 53 4.73 -11.50 7.09
CA ALA A 53 3.78 -11.33 8.19
C ALA A 53 2.62 -12.36 8.11
N LEU A 54 2.06 -12.57 6.91
CA LEU A 54 1.02 -13.58 6.69
C LEU A 54 1.56 -15.00 6.83
N LEU A 55 2.78 -15.27 6.37
CA LEU A 55 3.43 -16.57 6.54
C LEU A 55 3.61 -16.89 8.03
N ALA A 56 4.13 -15.94 8.81
CA ALA A 56 4.27 -16.09 10.26
C ALA A 56 2.91 -16.35 10.95
N ALA A 57 1.86 -15.64 10.51
CA ALA A 57 0.51 -15.84 11.03
C ALA A 57 -0.02 -17.25 10.76
N ILE A 58 0.19 -17.77 9.55
CA ILE A 58 -0.22 -19.12 9.15
C ILE A 58 0.58 -20.18 9.92
N SER A 59 1.90 -19.98 10.06
CA SER A 59 2.79 -20.90 10.77
C SER A 59 2.55 -20.96 12.29
N ALA A 60 1.90 -19.95 12.87
CA ALA A 60 1.57 -19.91 14.29
C ALA A 60 0.31 -20.70 14.65
N ILE A 61 -0.51 -21.11 13.67
CA ILE A 61 -1.73 -21.87 13.92
C ILE A 61 -1.38 -23.35 14.16
N PRO A 62 -2.01 -24.01 15.15
CA PRO A 62 -1.89 -25.46 15.33
C PRO A 62 -2.32 -26.26 14.09
N ALA A 63 -1.73 -27.43 13.87
CA ALA A 63 -2.01 -28.24 12.67
C ALA A 63 -3.33 -29.03 12.77
N GLU A 64 -3.81 -29.31 13.99
CA GLU A 64 -4.95 -30.19 14.22
C GLU A 64 -6.24 -29.75 13.51
N PRO A 65 -6.62 -28.45 13.48
CA PRO A 65 -7.82 -28.00 12.76
C PRO A 65 -7.75 -28.24 11.25
N GLN A 66 -6.54 -28.18 10.67
CA GLN A 66 -6.34 -28.40 9.23
C GLN A 66 -6.42 -29.88 8.89
N GLU A 67 -5.82 -30.74 9.72
CA GLU A 67 -5.87 -32.19 9.55
C GLU A 67 -7.28 -32.74 9.76
N ALA A 68 -7.99 -32.26 10.78
CA ALA A 68 -9.38 -32.65 11.02
C ALA A 68 -10.28 -32.31 9.81
N ALA A 69 -10.15 -31.10 9.26
CA ALA A 69 -10.92 -30.70 8.07
C ALA A 69 -10.62 -31.57 6.84
N LEU A 70 -9.37 -32.04 6.67
CA LEU A 70 -9.01 -32.96 5.59
C LEU A 70 -9.63 -34.36 5.79
N ILE A 71 -9.67 -34.86 7.03
CA ILE A 71 -10.33 -36.12 7.38
C ILE A 71 -11.84 -36.03 7.11
N ASP A 72 -12.45 -34.88 7.38
CA ASP A 72 -13.88 -34.59 7.12
C ASP A 72 -14.19 -34.38 5.62
N GLY A 73 -13.20 -34.55 4.73
CA GLY A 73 -13.38 -34.49 3.27
C GLY A 73 -13.26 -33.09 2.67
N ALA A 74 -12.75 -32.09 3.41
CA ALA A 74 -12.49 -30.77 2.84
C ALA A 74 -11.35 -30.80 1.80
N THR A 75 -11.53 -30.09 0.69
CA THR A 75 -10.44 -29.86 -0.26
C THR A 75 -9.42 -28.86 0.31
N ARG A 76 -8.19 -28.85 -0.22
CA ARG A 76 -7.15 -27.89 0.21
C ARG A 76 -7.61 -26.43 0.14
N TRP A 77 -8.38 -26.06 -0.89
CA TRP A 77 -8.98 -24.73 -0.99
C TRP A 77 -10.08 -24.49 0.05
N GLY A 78 -10.86 -25.53 0.36
CA GLY A 78 -11.84 -25.53 1.45
C GLY A 78 -11.19 -25.25 2.81
N VAL A 79 -10.06 -25.91 3.10
CA VAL A 79 -9.26 -25.70 4.33
C VAL A 79 -8.74 -24.26 4.40
N ILE A 80 -8.17 -23.73 3.31
CA ILE A 80 -7.69 -22.34 3.31
C ILE A 80 -8.83 -21.37 3.60
N ARG A 81 -9.97 -21.52 2.90
CA ARG A 81 -11.08 -20.57 2.99
C ARG A 81 -11.84 -20.63 4.32
N HIS A 82 -12.04 -21.83 4.88
CA HIS A 82 -12.92 -22.02 6.04
C HIS A 82 -12.19 -22.33 7.35
N VAL A 83 -10.90 -22.67 7.30
CA VAL A 83 -10.09 -22.96 8.50
C VAL A 83 -9.00 -21.90 8.65
N VAL A 84 -8.08 -21.82 7.68
CA VAL A 84 -6.90 -20.95 7.78
C VAL A 84 -7.30 -19.47 7.81
N LEU A 85 -8.05 -18.98 6.81
CA LEU A 85 -8.41 -17.56 6.70
C LEU A 85 -9.19 -17.05 7.93
N PRO A 86 -10.21 -17.75 8.46
CA PRO A 86 -10.87 -17.34 9.69
C PRO A 86 -9.93 -17.31 10.91
N LEU A 87 -9.06 -18.31 11.06
CA LEU A 87 -8.12 -18.39 12.18
C LEU A 87 -7.09 -17.25 12.18
N ILE A 88 -6.52 -16.89 11.02
CA ILE A 88 -5.61 -15.74 10.91
C ILE A 88 -6.32 -14.39 10.72
N SER A 89 -7.66 -14.37 10.63
CA SER A 89 -8.40 -13.12 10.35
C SER A 89 -8.07 -11.95 11.29
N PRO A 90 -7.87 -12.13 12.63
CA PRO A 90 -7.47 -11.01 13.48
C PRO A 90 -6.12 -10.41 13.05
N VAL A 91 -5.19 -11.26 12.61
CA VAL A 91 -3.85 -10.86 12.18
C VAL A 91 -3.91 -10.16 10.81
N ILE A 92 -4.66 -10.71 9.85
CA ILE A 92 -4.89 -10.08 8.54
C ILE A 92 -5.43 -8.67 8.74
N ILE A 93 -6.47 -8.51 9.55
CA ILE A 93 -7.11 -7.20 9.71
C ILE A 93 -6.15 -6.21 10.37
N THR A 94 -5.37 -6.65 11.36
CA THR A 94 -4.34 -5.81 12.00
C THR A 94 -3.30 -5.34 10.98
N ILE A 95 -2.79 -6.24 10.14
CA ILE A 95 -1.81 -5.92 9.09
C ILE A 95 -2.39 -4.95 8.06
N VAL A 96 -3.62 -5.20 7.60
CA VAL A 96 -4.32 -4.33 6.64
C VAL A 96 -4.55 -2.94 7.24
N LEU A 97 -4.92 -2.83 8.51
CA LEU A 97 -5.09 -1.56 9.21
C LEU A 97 -3.79 -0.76 9.22
N ILE A 98 -2.68 -1.39 9.63
CA ILE A 98 -1.36 -0.75 9.64
C ILE A 98 -1.01 -0.24 8.24
N ARG A 99 -1.35 -1.00 7.19
CA ARG A 99 -1.10 -0.59 5.81
C ARG A 99 -1.99 0.50 5.28
N CYS A 100 -3.25 0.52 5.65
CA CYS A 100 -4.10 1.67 5.34
C CYS A 100 -3.47 2.93 5.94
N ILE A 101 -3.03 2.88 7.21
CA ILE A 101 -2.40 4.03 7.87
C ILE A 101 -1.14 4.48 7.14
N ASP A 102 -0.28 3.55 6.74
CA ASP A 102 0.95 3.83 6.02
C ASP A 102 0.68 4.45 4.63
N ALA A 103 -0.24 3.87 3.87
CA ALA A 103 -0.62 4.35 2.53
C ALA A 103 -1.16 5.79 2.54
N PHE A 104 -1.91 6.18 3.58
CA PHE A 104 -2.38 7.56 3.73
C PHE A 104 -1.26 8.57 4.01
N LYS A 105 -0.13 8.13 4.56
CA LYS A 105 1.03 8.99 4.85
C LYS A 105 2.06 9.02 3.72
N LEU A 106 1.81 8.31 2.62
CA LEU A 106 2.75 8.13 1.52
C LEU A 106 3.33 9.46 1.03
N PHE A 107 4.64 9.58 1.13
CA PHE A 107 5.41 10.76 0.77
C PHE A 107 6.58 10.40 -0.15
N ASP A 108 7.34 9.38 0.21
CA ASP A 108 8.64 9.08 -0.38
C ASP A 108 8.58 8.83 -1.89
N TYR A 109 7.61 8.05 -2.36
CA TYR A 109 7.48 7.78 -3.79
C TYR A 109 6.96 8.98 -4.57
N VAL A 110 6.02 9.74 -4.00
CA VAL A 110 5.52 10.97 -4.63
C VAL A 110 6.65 11.96 -4.78
N TYR A 111 7.44 12.19 -3.72
CA TYR A 111 8.59 13.08 -3.77
C TYR A 111 9.70 12.57 -4.72
N GLY A 112 10.08 11.30 -4.58
CA GLY A 112 11.24 10.73 -5.27
C GLY A 112 11.02 10.33 -6.73
N VAL A 113 9.77 10.09 -7.14
CA VAL A 113 9.43 9.55 -8.46
C VAL A 113 8.70 10.59 -9.31
N THR A 114 7.57 11.10 -8.86
CA THR A 114 6.69 11.97 -9.68
C THR A 114 6.83 13.46 -9.36
N GLY A 115 7.30 13.81 -8.17
CA GLY A 115 7.26 15.18 -7.66
C GLY A 115 5.84 15.76 -7.62
N GLY A 116 4.82 14.94 -7.36
CA GLY A 116 3.40 15.35 -7.40
C GLY A 116 2.76 15.38 -8.80
N GLY A 117 3.55 15.21 -9.86
CA GLY A 117 3.12 15.32 -11.26
C GLY A 117 2.43 14.08 -11.85
N PRO A 118 1.90 14.18 -13.08
CA PRO A 118 1.79 15.40 -13.90
C PRO A 118 0.78 16.40 -13.32
N GLY A 119 1.13 17.69 -13.30
CA GLY A 119 0.36 18.70 -12.56
C GLY A 119 0.39 18.39 -11.05
N THR A 120 -0.79 18.24 -10.44
CA THR A 120 -0.97 17.88 -9.02
C THR A 120 -1.58 16.48 -8.84
N THR A 121 -1.61 15.66 -9.90
CA THR A 121 -2.45 14.45 -9.96
C THR A 121 -1.94 13.28 -9.13
N THR A 122 -0.69 13.33 -8.67
CA THR A 122 -0.11 12.37 -7.73
C THR A 122 0.27 13.00 -6.39
N GLU A 123 -0.12 14.25 -6.14
CA GLU A 123 0.14 14.90 -4.86
C GLU A 123 -0.61 14.20 -3.72
N SER A 124 0.15 13.79 -2.70
CA SER A 124 -0.42 13.31 -1.44
C SER A 124 -0.55 14.47 -0.44
N ALA A 125 -1.37 14.29 0.59
CA ALA A 125 -1.50 15.27 1.67
C ALA A 125 -0.13 15.55 2.35
N SER A 126 0.66 14.51 2.59
CA SER A 126 2.03 14.63 3.12
C SER A 126 2.94 15.44 2.19
N TYR A 127 2.84 15.23 0.88
CA TYR A 127 3.63 15.97 -0.10
C TYR A 127 3.21 17.43 -0.19
N TYR A 128 1.91 17.71 -0.15
CA TYR A 128 1.39 19.08 -0.12
C TYR A 128 1.87 19.86 1.11
N ILE A 129 1.84 19.25 2.29
CA ILE A 129 2.40 19.84 3.53
C ILE A 129 3.89 20.16 3.38
N TYR A 130 4.64 19.26 2.74
CA TYR A 130 6.05 19.49 2.44
C TYR A 130 6.26 20.71 1.54
N LEU A 131 5.46 20.87 0.47
CA LEU A 131 5.52 22.04 -0.41
C LEU A 131 5.29 23.34 0.38
N LEU A 132 4.26 23.38 1.23
CA LEU A 132 3.95 24.52 2.09
C LEU A 132 5.14 24.93 2.97
N GLY A 133 5.73 23.97 3.69
CA GLY A 133 6.79 24.27 4.65
C GLY A 133 8.15 24.53 4.01
N ARG A 134 8.50 23.82 2.93
CA ARG A 134 9.86 23.79 2.37
C ARG A 134 10.02 24.59 1.08
N VAL A 135 8.97 24.71 0.28
CA VAL A 135 9.02 25.43 -1.01
C VAL A 135 8.40 26.81 -0.85
N TYR A 136 7.22 26.90 -0.26
CA TYR A 136 6.50 28.16 -0.05
C TYR A 136 6.93 28.89 1.24
N PHE A 137 7.71 28.25 2.12
CA PHE A 137 8.17 28.78 3.41
C PHE A 137 7.04 29.25 4.35
N ASP A 138 5.83 28.75 4.16
CA ASP A 138 4.68 29.02 5.03
C ASP A 138 4.60 27.96 6.13
N LEU A 139 5.48 28.11 7.13
CA LEU A 139 5.58 27.16 8.25
C LEU A 139 4.30 27.15 9.11
N GLY A 140 3.60 28.28 9.20
CA GLY A 140 2.35 28.38 9.96
C GLY A 140 1.26 27.51 9.34
N TYR A 141 1.06 27.66 8.02
CA TYR A 141 0.07 26.88 7.28
C TYR A 141 0.48 25.40 7.14
N ALA A 142 1.77 25.11 6.94
CA ALA A 142 2.26 23.72 6.93
C ALA A 142 2.03 23.01 8.27
N SER A 143 2.23 23.71 9.39
CA SER A 143 2.02 23.16 10.73
C SER A 143 0.54 22.89 10.99
N SER A 144 -0.36 23.82 10.65
CA SER A 144 -1.80 23.62 10.84
C SER A 144 -2.33 22.46 9.98
N ALA A 145 -1.91 22.37 8.71
CA ALA A 145 -2.24 21.25 7.84
C ALA A 145 -1.72 19.90 8.39
N SER A 146 -0.52 19.89 8.98
CA SER A 146 0.04 18.69 9.65
C SER A 146 -0.81 18.22 10.82
N TYR A 147 -1.28 19.15 11.66
CA TYR A 147 -2.18 18.80 12.78
C TYR A 147 -3.54 18.29 12.29
N ILE A 148 -4.11 18.88 11.23
CA ILE A 148 -5.35 18.41 10.62
C ILE A 148 -5.18 16.98 10.11
N LEU A 149 -4.10 16.71 9.36
CA LEU A 149 -3.80 15.37 8.86
C LEU A 149 -3.65 14.38 10.02
N LEU A 150 -2.96 14.77 11.09
CA LEU A 150 -2.80 13.94 12.29
C LEU A 150 -4.15 13.61 12.95
N ILE A 151 -5.04 14.60 13.11
CA ILE A 151 -6.38 14.38 13.70
C ILE A 151 -7.20 13.43 12.84
N ILE A 152 -7.20 13.61 11.52
CA ILE A 152 -7.90 12.70 10.58
C ILE A 152 -7.36 11.27 10.72
N MET A 153 -6.04 11.11 10.79
CA MET A 153 -5.40 9.79 10.91
C MET A 153 -5.66 9.12 12.27
N LEU A 154 -5.70 9.89 13.37
CA LEU A 154 -6.10 9.37 14.68
C LEU A 154 -7.59 8.98 14.68
N GLY A 155 -8.46 9.80 14.08
CA GLY A 155 -9.89 9.48 13.94
C GLY A 155 -10.11 8.19 13.14
N LEU A 156 -9.48 8.05 11.97
CA LEU A 156 -9.58 6.85 11.16
C LEU A 156 -9.05 5.62 11.90
N SER A 157 -7.87 5.70 12.52
CA SER A 157 -7.29 4.55 13.23
C SER A 157 -8.15 4.12 14.43
N THR A 158 -8.68 5.06 15.21
CA THR A 158 -9.59 4.76 16.33
C THR A 158 -10.90 4.14 15.87
N ILE A 159 -11.51 4.64 14.79
CA ILE A 159 -12.73 4.07 14.21
C ILE A 159 -12.50 2.62 13.77
N ILE A 160 -11.40 2.36 13.04
CA ILE A 160 -11.09 1.01 12.55
C ILE A 160 -10.84 0.07 13.73
N LEU A 161 -10.03 0.48 14.73
CA LEU A 161 -9.77 -0.32 15.93
C LEU A 161 -11.04 -0.59 16.75
N TRP A 162 -11.92 0.40 16.88
CA TRP A 162 -13.19 0.24 17.59
C TRP A 162 -14.13 -0.75 16.89
N ARG A 163 -14.23 -0.68 15.55
CA ARG A 163 -14.99 -1.64 14.74
C ARG A 163 -14.44 -3.05 14.89
N LEU A 164 -13.11 -3.19 14.86
CA LEU A 164 -12.39 -4.44 15.05
C LEU A 164 -12.64 -5.07 16.42
N ARG A 165 -12.58 -4.27 17.49
CA ARG A 165 -12.82 -4.76 18.86
C ARG A 165 -14.25 -5.22 19.09
N ARG A 166 -15.22 -4.75 18.29
CA ARG A 166 -16.64 -5.10 18.44
C ARG A 166 -17.02 -6.40 17.71
N THR A 167 -16.18 -6.86 16.78
CA THR A 167 -16.39 -8.12 16.05
C THR A 167 -15.85 -9.35 16.77
N TRP A 168 -15.21 -9.17 17.93
CA TRP A 168 -14.69 -10.20 18.83
C TRP A 168 -15.32 -10.03 20.22
#